data_AF-A0A1F3Y5R5-F1
#
_entry.id   AF-A0A1F3Y5R5-F1
#
_cell.length_a   1.000
_cell.length_b   1.000
_cell.length_c   1.000
_cell.angle_alpha   90.00
_cell.angle_beta   90.00
_cell.angle_gamma   90.00
#
_symmetry.space_group_name_H-M   'P 1'
#
loop_
_entity.id
_entity.type
_entity.pdbx_description
1 polymer ?
#
loop_
_entity_poly.entity_id
_entity_poly.type
_entity_poly.pdbx_seq_one_letter_code
_entity_poly.pdbx_strand_id
1 'polypeptide(L)'
;MTLPSVLVEEVSQLVNGITGIQLGKKQAAMVESRLTRRMIQLGFQTPDQYLKHIKENRESEITALVSLLTTHHTNFFREFSHFEYLEHTGLPALIASLRQRKEKVLRVWSSACSRGHEVYSLSMFLSVHLKRLAPEMTFEILGSDVDSQSIEIAKNGVYRWNEIKSIPSIYLDKNWVRGTGEISEFVKAKPVIKAPCKFETINLLDFSKQLSGRTFDLIFCRNVFIYFTLEQVRSITENLMKNLAQDGILFIGISESLNGITAPVTYLAPSVYGHKRMTASKVHPAVFTPTLPLRPVPTQTVFTAPVAQTPVRVFSIDDSPTILSLLKKILTKEMGFELVGTAENGVDAAQKLKSVTADVVTLDIHMPVQNGIEYLQKNRGSMHPPVVMLTSVSREDVELGLKSLELGAVDYVEKPSLSDLAKRADEIRTKLRCAALSMKGGVRGVLEVERAFEKKFRITSPERKMRVIFAGIADREKLVSVLRSLKAPQPPTAVFIQGADVLLEGLVTSLSAGSGMSVSVMKAGEVLQPGRVYLGNCSGYEEFKEAHFEKRTSILVFGDVSGEVIPKILSWPKAYVIAEDLNLVLSEQHRVLLTSAQKVVPYTSFAYHSDECLSVEERRTD
;
A
#
# COMPACT_ATOMS: atom_id res chain seq x y z
N MET A 1 27.28 -22.96 1.23
CA MET A 1 27.17 -24.28 1.89
C MET A 1 26.02 -24.97 1.21
N THR A 2 26.29 -25.97 0.38
CA THR A 2 25.26 -26.75 -0.33
C THR A 2 24.61 -27.70 0.67
N LEU A 3 23.29 -27.66 0.83
CA LEU A 3 22.60 -28.57 1.75
C LEU A 3 22.55 -29.99 1.17
N PRO A 4 22.62 -31.05 1.99
CA PRO A 4 22.40 -32.42 1.54
C PRO A 4 21.02 -32.56 0.91
N SER A 5 20.93 -33.27 -0.21
CA SER A 5 19.65 -33.55 -0.90
C SER A 5 18.62 -34.21 0.01
N VAL A 6 19.08 -34.98 1.00
CA VAL A 6 18.25 -35.68 2.00
C VAL A 6 17.41 -34.72 2.84
N LEU A 7 17.98 -33.62 3.35
CA LEU A 7 17.24 -32.64 4.15
C LEU A 7 16.14 -31.96 3.32
N VAL A 8 16.47 -31.58 2.08
CA VAL A 8 15.53 -30.93 1.16
C VAL A 8 14.37 -31.89 0.83
N GLU A 9 14.66 -33.16 0.61
CA GLU A 9 13.66 -34.18 0.31
C GLU A 9 12.75 -34.47 1.52
N GLU A 10 13.32 -34.68 2.71
CA GLU A 10 12.57 -34.97 3.94
C GLU A 10 11.65 -33.80 4.33
N VAL A 11 12.14 -32.56 4.24
CA VAL A 11 11.33 -31.36 4.49
C VAL A 11 10.26 -31.16 3.42
N SER A 12 10.58 -31.42 2.15
CA SER A 12 9.60 -31.29 1.06
C SER A 12 8.47 -32.31 1.21
N GLN A 13 8.78 -33.56 1.60
CA GLN A 13 7.79 -34.59 1.90
C GLN A 13 6.93 -34.22 3.12
N LEU A 14 7.54 -33.67 4.18
CA LEU A 14 6.83 -33.21 5.37
C LEU A 14 5.81 -32.12 5.04
N VAL A 15 6.23 -31.07 4.32
CA VAL A 15 5.34 -29.96 3.93
C VAL A 15 4.27 -30.43 2.95
N ASN A 16 4.62 -31.31 2.01
CA ASN A 16 3.66 -31.90 1.07
C ASN A 16 2.56 -32.69 1.79
N GLY A 17 2.93 -33.58 2.74
CA GLY A 17 1.97 -34.38 3.48
C GLY A 17 0.97 -33.56 4.30
N ILE A 18 1.32 -32.33 4.65
CA ILE A 18 0.49 -31.45 5.49
C ILE A 18 -0.31 -30.46 4.66
N THR A 19 0.30 -29.87 3.63
CA THR A 19 -0.30 -28.77 2.85
C THR A 19 -0.81 -29.19 1.47
N GLY A 20 -0.36 -30.36 0.98
CA GLY A 20 -0.58 -30.80 -0.39
C GLY A 20 0.34 -30.18 -1.43
N ILE A 21 1.16 -29.20 -1.05
CA ILE A 21 1.99 -28.42 -1.97
C ILE A 21 3.11 -29.29 -2.54
N GLN A 22 3.17 -29.35 -3.88
CA GLN A 22 4.21 -30.07 -4.61
C GLN A 22 5.45 -29.20 -4.79
N LEU A 23 6.48 -29.45 -3.97
CA LEU A 23 7.81 -28.84 -4.11
C LEU A 23 8.68 -29.73 -5.01
N GLY A 24 8.62 -29.50 -6.33
CA GLY A 24 9.35 -30.29 -7.31
C GLY A 24 10.84 -29.92 -7.46
N LYS A 25 11.55 -30.64 -8.36
CA LYS A 25 12.98 -30.40 -8.65
C LYS A 25 13.30 -28.95 -9.06
N LYS A 26 12.34 -28.26 -9.69
CA LYS A 26 12.50 -26.85 -10.10
C LYS A 26 12.55 -25.88 -8.90
N GLN A 27 11.94 -26.25 -7.77
CA GLN A 27 11.88 -25.45 -6.56
C GLN A 27 12.97 -25.81 -5.55
N ALA A 28 13.75 -26.87 -5.78
CA ALA A 28 14.78 -27.37 -4.86
C ALA A 28 15.79 -26.30 -4.44
N ALA A 29 16.28 -25.48 -5.37
CA ALA A 29 17.21 -24.40 -5.07
C ALA A 29 16.60 -23.30 -4.17
N MET A 30 15.31 -23.01 -4.33
CA MET A 30 14.59 -22.08 -3.46
C MET A 30 14.43 -22.67 -2.06
N VAL A 31 14.00 -23.93 -1.97
CA VAL A 31 13.85 -24.65 -0.70
C VAL A 31 15.19 -24.68 0.04
N GLU A 32 16.28 -25.03 -0.65
CA GLU A 32 17.63 -25.04 -0.10
C GLU A 32 18.04 -23.67 0.48
N SER A 33 17.87 -22.60 -0.31
CA SER A 33 18.22 -21.24 0.13
C SER A 33 17.44 -20.82 1.38
N ARG A 34 16.13 -21.10 1.41
CA ARG A 34 15.27 -20.72 2.52
C ARG A 34 15.55 -21.54 3.78
N LEU A 35 15.77 -22.85 3.64
CA LEU A 35 16.17 -23.72 4.76
C LEU A 35 17.53 -23.32 5.34
N THR A 36 18.48 -22.97 4.48
CA THR A 36 19.80 -22.48 4.93
C THR A 36 19.65 -21.24 5.82
N ARG A 37 18.81 -20.27 5.41
CA ARG A 37 18.54 -19.08 6.21
C ARG A 37 17.86 -19.43 7.54
N ARG A 38 16.90 -20.35 7.55
CA ARG A 38 16.22 -20.81 8.78
C ARG A 38 17.18 -21.47 9.76
N MET A 39 18.08 -22.33 9.27
CA MET A 39 19.13 -22.96 10.08
C MET A 39 20.04 -21.91 10.72
N ILE A 40 20.49 -20.91 9.95
CA ILE A 40 21.31 -19.80 10.46
C ILE A 40 20.57 -19.01 11.55
N GLN A 41 19.28 -18.70 11.34
CA GLN A 41 18.46 -17.98 12.32
C GLN A 41 18.30 -18.74 13.65
N LEU A 42 18.22 -20.07 13.59
CA LEU A 42 18.10 -20.93 14.77
C LEU A 42 19.46 -21.33 15.37
N GLY A 43 20.57 -20.90 14.76
CA GLY A 43 21.92 -21.18 15.22
C GLY A 43 22.43 -22.60 14.93
N PHE A 44 21.79 -23.34 14.01
CA PHE A 44 22.23 -24.69 13.63
C PHE A 44 23.36 -24.64 12.61
N GLN A 45 24.40 -25.43 12.85
CA GLN A 45 25.59 -25.49 12.00
C GLN A 45 25.56 -26.67 11.03
N THR A 46 24.76 -27.71 11.33
CA THR A 46 24.64 -28.90 10.46
C THR A 46 23.18 -29.27 10.16
N PRO A 47 22.92 -29.85 8.97
CA PRO A 47 21.60 -30.39 8.60
C PRO A 47 21.03 -31.39 9.61
N ASP A 48 21.88 -32.26 10.18
CA ASP A 48 21.45 -33.28 11.14
C ASP A 48 20.96 -32.67 12.46
N GLN A 49 21.60 -31.61 12.92
CA GLN A 49 21.13 -30.84 14.09
C GLN A 49 19.72 -30.28 13.84
N TYR A 50 19.49 -29.79 12.62
CA TYR A 50 18.20 -29.23 12.24
C TYR A 50 17.11 -30.32 12.05
N LEU A 51 17.43 -31.46 11.43
CA LEU A 51 16.52 -32.61 11.35
C LEU A 51 16.12 -33.12 12.73
N LYS A 52 17.07 -33.18 13.67
CA LYS A 52 16.79 -33.53 15.07
C LYS A 52 15.85 -32.52 15.71
N HIS A 53 16.09 -31.22 15.50
CA HIS A 53 15.21 -30.16 15.99
C HIS A 53 13.78 -30.25 15.44
N ILE A 54 13.60 -30.53 14.14
CA ILE A 54 12.28 -30.75 13.52
C ILE A 54 11.55 -31.92 14.20
N LYS A 55 12.25 -32.99 14.57
CA LYS A 55 11.65 -34.15 15.26
C LYS A 55 11.25 -33.80 16.70
N GLU A 56 12.06 -33.03 17.41
CA GLU A 56 11.81 -32.62 18.80
C GLU A 56 10.76 -31.51 18.93
N ASN A 57 10.65 -30.61 17.95
CA ASN A 57 9.79 -29.42 17.97
C ASN A 57 8.79 -29.42 16.81
N ARG A 58 8.18 -30.59 16.58
CA ARG A 58 7.47 -30.91 15.34
C ARG A 58 6.37 -29.91 14.98
N GLU A 59 5.49 -29.56 15.91
CA GLU A 59 4.34 -28.68 15.62
C GLU A 59 4.75 -27.24 15.26
N SER A 60 5.63 -26.64 16.07
CA SER A 60 6.10 -25.27 15.85
C SER A 60 6.96 -25.15 14.59
N GLU A 61 7.82 -26.14 14.34
CA GLU A 61 8.74 -26.09 13.19
C GLU A 61 8.03 -26.44 11.89
N ILE A 62 7.04 -27.34 11.90
CA ILE A 62 6.15 -27.55 10.75
C ILE A 62 5.48 -26.24 10.34
N THR A 63 4.94 -25.49 11.30
CA THR A 63 4.28 -24.22 11.04
C THR A 63 5.24 -23.22 10.38
N ALA A 64 6.47 -23.13 10.90
CA ALA A 64 7.51 -22.28 10.32
C ALA A 64 7.93 -22.74 8.92
N LEU A 65 8.07 -24.05 8.68
CA LEU A 65 8.42 -24.64 7.40
C LEU A 65 7.34 -24.41 6.34
N VAL A 66 6.06 -24.54 6.71
CA VAL A 66 4.95 -24.20 5.82
C VAL A 66 5.03 -22.73 5.40
N SER A 67 5.18 -21.80 6.35
CA SER A 67 5.32 -20.37 6.01
C SER A 67 6.56 -20.09 5.16
N LEU A 68 7.67 -20.76 5.48
CA LEU A 68 8.95 -20.59 4.80
C LEU A 68 8.91 -21.11 3.36
N LEU A 69 8.19 -22.20 3.07
CA LEU A 69 8.22 -22.85 1.76
C LEU A 69 7.00 -22.53 0.89
N THR A 70 5.95 -21.96 1.47
CA THR A 70 4.89 -21.30 0.70
C THR A 70 5.41 -20.00 0.07
N THR A 71 4.89 -19.64 -1.11
CA THR A 71 5.33 -18.45 -1.84
C THR A 71 4.29 -17.35 -1.72
N HIS A 72 4.65 -16.27 -1.01
CA HIS A 72 3.75 -15.18 -0.65
C HIS A 72 3.79 -14.02 -1.64
N HIS A 73 3.66 -14.29 -2.94
CA HIS A 73 3.55 -13.23 -3.93
C HIS A 73 2.09 -12.79 -4.08
N THR A 74 1.73 -11.77 -3.31
CA THR A 74 0.41 -11.12 -3.38
C THR A 74 0.57 -9.61 -3.33
N ASN A 75 -0.35 -8.90 -3.98
CA ASN A 75 -0.42 -7.44 -4.01
C ASN A 75 -1.89 -7.02 -4.07
N PHE A 76 -2.18 -5.78 -3.67
CA PHE A 76 -3.54 -5.26 -3.73
C PHE A 76 -4.05 -5.21 -5.18
N PHE A 77 -5.34 -5.51 -5.36
CA PHE A 77 -6.02 -5.48 -6.65
C PHE A 77 -5.34 -6.28 -7.78
N ARG A 78 -4.64 -7.37 -7.42
CA ARG A 78 -4.04 -8.31 -8.37
C ARG A 78 -5.07 -8.81 -9.40
N GLU A 79 -4.66 -8.92 -10.66
CA GLU A 79 -5.49 -9.26 -11.84
C GLU A 79 -6.82 -8.49 -11.86
N PHE A 80 -6.72 -7.17 -12.07
CA PHE A 80 -7.85 -6.24 -11.98
C PHE A 80 -9.05 -6.61 -12.88
N SER A 81 -8.84 -7.36 -13.96
CA SER A 81 -9.91 -7.85 -14.84
C SER A 81 -10.98 -8.68 -14.12
N HIS A 82 -10.64 -9.36 -13.03
CA HIS A 82 -11.65 -10.03 -12.20
C HIS A 82 -12.56 -9.03 -11.48
N PHE A 83 -12.01 -7.92 -10.99
CA PHE A 83 -12.79 -6.84 -10.37
C PHE A 83 -13.65 -6.13 -11.41
N GLU A 84 -13.18 -5.96 -12.65
CA GLU A 84 -13.98 -5.40 -13.74
C GLU A 84 -15.16 -6.30 -14.12
N TYR A 85 -14.92 -7.62 -14.27
CA TYR A 85 -16.01 -8.56 -14.49
C TYR A 85 -17.00 -8.55 -13.32
N LEU A 86 -16.48 -8.51 -12.09
CA LEU A 86 -17.31 -8.43 -10.89
C LEU A 86 -18.12 -7.14 -10.88
N GLU A 87 -17.57 -5.98 -11.24
CA GLU A 87 -18.31 -4.71 -11.27
C GLU A 87 -19.45 -4.72 -12.30
N HIS A 88 -19.16 -5.15 -13.52
CA HIS A 88 -20.09 -5.01 -14.65
C HIS A 88 -21.10 -6.14 -14.77
N THR A 89 -20.72 -7.34 -14.39
CA THR A 89 -21.50 -8.56 -14.64
C THR A 89 -21.81 -9.31 -13.36
N GLY A 90 -20.78 -9.59 -12.57
CA GLY A 90 -20.90 -10.48 -11.41
C GLY A 90 -21.76 -9.89 -10.29
N LEU A 91 -21.41 -8.71 -9.79
CA LEU A 91 -22.06 -8.06 -8.66
C LEU A 91 -23.54 -7.72 -8.94
N PRO A 92 -23.93 -7.17 -10.12
CA PRO A 92 -25.34 -7.02 -10.47
C PRO A 92 -26.12 -8.34 -10.43
N ALA A 93 -25.55 -9.43 -10.95
CA ALA A 93 -26.19 -10.75 -10.95
C ALA A 93 -26.33 -11.32 -9.52
N LEU A 94 -25.29 -11.19 -8.69
CA LEU A 94 -25.30 -11.62 -7.29
C LEU A 94 -26.33 -10.84 -6.47
N ILE A 95 -26.41 -9.52 -6.65
CA ILE A 95 -27.44 -8.67 -6.00
C ILE A 95 -28.85 -9.14 -6.39
N ALA A 96 -29.09 -9.43 -7.68
CA ALA A 96 -30.37 -9.92 -8.14
C ALA A 96 -30.74 -11.27 -7.50
N SER A 97 -29.80 -12.21 -7.42
CA SER A 97 -30.00 -13.51 -6.75
C SER A 97 -30.28 -13.35 -5.25
N LEU A 98 -29.51 -12.50 -4.55
CA LEU A 98 -29.72 -12.21 -3.12
C LEU A 98 -31.11 -11.64 -2.86
N ARG A 99 -31.59 -10.70 -3.70
CA ARG A 99 -32.96 -10.16 -3.61
C ARG A 99 -34.02 -11.24 -3.79
N GLN A 100 -33.82 -12.17 -4.74
CA GLN A 100 -34.74 -13.29 -4.94
C GLN A 100 -34.78 -14.23 -3.72
N ARG A 101 -33.62 -14.49 -3.10
CA ARG A 101 -33.52 -15.27 -1.86
C ARG A 101 -33.95 -14.52 -0.59
N LYS A 102 -34.29 -13.23 -0.72
CA LYS A 102 -34.58 -12.31 0.40
C LYS A 102 -33.43 -12.22 1.41
N GLU A 103 -32.20 -12.39 0.93
CA GLU A 103 -30.98 -12.24 1.70
C GLU A 103 -30.39 -10.84 1.49
N LYS A 104 -29.77 -10.29 2.53
CA LYS A 104 -29.15 -8.94 2.52
C LYS A 104 -27.64 -8.96 2.72
N VAL A 105 -27.05 -10.14 2.90
CA VAL A 105 -25.62 -10.29 3.18
C VAL A 105 -24.98 -11.04 2.03
N LEU A 106 -24.07 -10.38 1.31
CA LEU A 106 -23.21 -11.01 0.32
C LEU A 106 -22.05 -11.73 1.04
N ARG A 107 -21.97 -13.05 0.90
CA ARG A 107 -20.93 -13.87 1.54
C ARG A 107 -19.80 -14.17 0.57
N VAL A 108 -18.59 -13.76 0.93
CA VAL A 108 -17.41 -13.87 0.09
C VAL A 108 -16.35 -14.74 0.77
N TRP A 109 -15.66 -15.58 0.01
CA TRP A 109 -14.53 -16.36 0.49
C TRP A 109 -13.30 -16.18 -0.41
N SER A 110 -12.21 -15.64 0.14
CA SER A 110 -10.87 -15.69 -0.44
C SER A 110 -10.13 -16.88 0.18
N SER A 111 -9.99 -17.97 -0.58
CA SER A 111 -9.62 -19.29 -0.06
C SER A 111 -8.12 -19.55 0.03
N ALA A 112 -7.30 -18.63 -0.51
CA ALA A 112 -5.84 -18.60 -0.42
C ALA A 112 -5.37 -17.14 -0.28
N CYS A 113 -5.80 -16.48 0.80
CA CYS A 113 -5.69 -15.03 0.96
C CYS A 113 -4.27 -14.53 1.27
N SER A 114 -3.31 -15.42 1.55
CA SER A 114 -1.95 -15.11 1.96
C SER A 114 -1.94 -14.05 3.07
N ARG A 115 -1.23 -12.94 2.87
CA ARG A 115 -1.10 -11.84 3.84
C ARG A 115 -2.30 -10.90 3.87
N GLY A 116 -3.41 -11.23 3.21
CA GLY A 116 -4.69 -10.52 3.29
C GLY A 116 -4.92 -9.44 2.21
N HIS A 117 -3.99 -9.22 1.28
CA HIS A 117 -4.12 -8.20 0.24
C HIS A 117 -5.39 -8.39 -0.61
N GLU A 118 -5.73 -9.62 -0.99
CA GLU A 118 -6.94 -9.93 -1.76
C GLU A 118 -8.22 -9.61 -0.97
N VAL A 119 -8.28 -10.02 0.30
CA VAL A 119 -9.42 -9.79 1.20
C VAL A 119 -9.67 -8.29 1.39
N TYR A 120 -8.61 -7.51 1.65
CA TYR A 120 -8.75 -6.06 1.77
C TYR A 120 -9.08 -5.38 0.44
N SER A 121 -8.61 -5.91 -0.69
CA SER A 121 -9.01 -5.42 -2.03
C SER A 121 -10.50 -5.62 -2.27
N LEU A 122 -11.03 -6.81 -1.95
CA LEU A 122 -12.46 -7.13 -2.01
C LEU A 122 -13.27 -6.24 -1.05
N SER A 123 -12.79 -6.04 0.17
CA SER A 123 -13.45 -5.16 1.16
C SER A 123 -13.57 -3.73 0.68
N MET A 124 -12.48 -3.15 0.14
CA MET A 124 -12.47 -1.81 -0.45
C MET A 124 -13.39 -1.73 -1.68
N PHE A 125 -13.32 -2.71 -2.58
CA PHE A 125 -14.13 -2.78 -3.78
C PHE A 125 -15.64 -2.84 -3.45
N LEU A 126 -16.05 -3.74 -2.56
CA LEU A 126 -17.46 -3.91 -2.18
C LEU A 126 -17.99 -2.71 -1.41
N SER A 127 -17.16 -2.09 -0.55
CA SER A 127 -17.53 -0.85 0.16
C SER A 127 -17.91 0.29 -0.78
N VAL A 128 -17.30 0.34 -1.97
CA VAL A 128 -17.62 1.33 -3.01
C VAL A 128 -18.82 0.86 -3.85
N HIS A 129 -18.73 -0.34 -4.44
CA HIS A 129 -19.66 -0.75 -5.50
C HIS A 129 -20.94 -1.38 -4.99
N LEU A 130 -20.90 -2.23 -3.96
CA LEU A 130 -22.11 -2.83 -3.40
C LEU A 130 -22.97 -1.74 -2.75
N LYS A 131 -22.35 -0.84 -1.97
CA LYS A 131 -23.07 0.28 -1.34
C LYS A 131 -23.74 1.20 -2.36
N ARG A 132 -23.17 1.34 -3.56
CA ARG A 132 -23.75 2.13 -4.66
C ARG A 132 -24.93 1.41 -5.33
N LEU A 133 -24.80 0.11 -5.62
CA LEU A 133 -25.80 -0.66 -6.37
C LEU A 133 -26.95 -1.21 -5.50
N ALA A 134 -26.67 -1.49 -4.24
CA ALA A 134 -27.61 -2.02 -3.26
C ALA A 134 -27.25 -1.51 -1.85
N PRO A 135 -27.56 -0.23 -1.53
CA PRO A 135 -27.26 0.37 -0.22
C PRO A 135 -27.87 -0.38 0.97
N GLU A 136 -28.92 -1.16 0.74
CA GLU A 136 -29.61 -1.99 1.73
C GLU A 136 -28.85 -3.28 2.10
N MET A 137 -27.83 -3.65 1.32
CA MET A 137 -27.06 -4.87 1.49
C MET A 137 -25.74 -4.62 2.21
N THR A 138 -25.31 -5.63 2.96
CA THR A 138 -23.99 -5.70 3.59
C THR A 138 -23.20 -6.88 3.02
N PHE A 139 -21.94 -7.02 3.42
CA PHE A 139 -21.10 -8.13 2.98
C PHE A 139 -20.23 -8.64 4.13
N GLU A 140 -19.84 -9.91 4.04
CA GLU A 140 -18.86 -10.55 4.91
C GLU A 140 -17.82 -11.28 4.05
N ILE A 141 -16.56 -11.22 4.45
CA ILE A 141 -15.45 -11.82 3.72
C ILE A 141 -14.70 -12.76 4.65
N LEU A 142 -14.70 -14.04 4.33
CA LEU A 142 -13.77 -15.01 4.90
C LEU A 142 -12.48 -14.98 4.09
N GLY A 143 -11.36 -14.65 4.71
CA GLY A 143 -10.02 -14.93 4.19
C GLY A 143 -9.47 -16.18 4.84
N SER A 144 -9.00 -17.14 4.06
CA SER A 144 -8.30 -18.29 4.61
C SER A 144 -7.00 -18.60 3.89
N ASP A 145 -6.07 -19.20 4.62
CA ASP A 145 -4.80 -19.68 4.11
C ASP A 145 -4.31 -20.86 4.95
N VAL A 146 -3.43 -21.68 4.38
CA VAL A 146 -2.77 -22.77 5.11
C VAL A 146 -1.64 -22.24 6.00
N ASP A 147 -1.04 -21.10 5.64
CA ASP A 147 0.00 -20.45 6.43
C ASP A 147 -0.59 -19.56 7.54
N SER A 148 -0.49 -20.04 8.79
CA SER A 148 -0.95 -19.29 9.96
C SER A 148 -0.20 -17.98 10.19
N GLN A 149 1.07 -17.87 9.81
CA GLN A 149 1.83 -16.62 9.97
C GLN A 149 1.30 -15.52 9.03
N SER A 150 0.98 -15.90 7.79
CA SER A 150 0.33 -15.00 6.83
C SER A 150 -1.05 -14.55 7.31
N ILE A 151 -1.81 -15.44 7.94
CA ILE A 151 -3.09 -15.12 8.57
C ILE A 151 -2.92 -14.11 9.72
N GLU A 152 -1.91 -14.25 10.57
CA GLU A 152 -1.65 -13.26 11.63
C GLU A 152 -1.29 -11.88 11.08
N ILE A 153 -0.50 -11.83 9.99
CA ILE A 153 -0.23 -10.57 9.28
C ILE A 153 -1.53 -9.96 8.74
N ALA A 154 -2.39 -10.77 8.11
CA ALA A 154 -3.66 -10.34 7.55
C ALA A 154 -4.61 -9.80 8.64
N LYS A 155 -4.70 -10.50 9.78
CA LYS A 155 -5.45 -10.06 10.97
C LYS A 155 -4.92 -8.75 11.53
N ASN A 156 -3.60 -8.56 11.61
CA ASN A 156 -3.02 -7.30 12.07
C ASN A 156 -3.35 -6.17 11.08
N GLY A 157 -3.26 -6.45 9.78
CA GLY A 157 -3.58 -5.52 8.70
C GLY A 157 -2.55 -4.40 8.57
N VAL A 158 -1.27 -4.70 8.80
CA VAL A 158 -0.16 -3.76 8.68
C VAL A 158 0.68 -4.09 7.45
N TYR A 159 0.87 -3.12 6.57
CA TYR A 159 1.56 -3.26 5.27
C TYR A 159 2.54 -2.12 5.05
N ARG A 160 3.44 -2.25 4.07
CA ARG A 160 4.34 -1.14 3.71
C ARG A 160 3.58 -0.08 2.92
N TRP A 161 3.90 1.19 3.15
CA TRP A 161 3.33 2.34 2.44
C TRP A 161 3.46 2.23 0.93
N ASN A 162 4.60 1.72 0.44
CA ASN A 162 4.81 1.53 -0.99
C ASN A 162 3.88 0.48 -1.62
N GLU A 163 3.33 -0.46 -0.85
CA GLU A 163 2.32 -1.41 -1.34
C GLU A 163 0.97 -0.70 -1.52
N ILE A 164 0.64 0.22 -0.63
CA ILE A 164 -0.61 1.01 -0.68
C ILE A 164 -0.64 1.95 -1.87
N LYS A 165 0.50 2.54 -2.24
CA LYS A 165 0.61 3.40 -3.43
C LYS A 165 0.16 2.72 -4.74
N SER A 166 0.20 1.39 -4.81
CA SER A 166 -0.24 0.64 -5.99
C SER A 166 -1.76 0.49 -6.09
N ILE A 167 -2.50 0.73 -5.01
CA ILE A 167 -3.96 0.67 -4.99
C ILE A 167 -4.51 1.85 -5.82
N PRO A 168 -5.49 1.63 -6.70
CA PRO A 168 -6.16 2.72 -7.40
C PRO A 168 -6.78 3.73 -6.44
N SER A 169 -6.56 5.02 -6.69
CA SER A 169 -6.91 6.11 -5.76
C SER A 169 -8.39 6.13 -5.35
N ILE A 170 -9.30 5.67 -6.22
CA ILE A 170 -10.73 5.51 -5.94
C ILE A 170 -11.03 4.57 -4.75
N TYR A 171 -10.12 3.65 -4.42
CA TYR A 171 -10.26 2.68 -3.31
C TYR A 171 -9.40 3.05 -2.09
N LEU A 172 -8.60 4.11 -2.14
CA LEU A 172 -7.65 4.45 -1.06
C LEU A 172 -8.29 5.24 0.09
N ASP A 173 -9.26 6.10 -0.21
CA ASP A 173 -9.76 7.07 0.75
C ASP A 173 -10.36 6.41 2.00
N LYS A 174 -10.10 7.01 3.17
CA LYS A 174 -10.64 6.63 4.49
C LYS A 174 -10.38 5.18 4.95
N ASN A 175 -9.53 4.42 4.25
CA ASN A 175 -9.28 3.00 4.53
C ASN A 175 -8.02 2.71 5.34
N TRP A 176 -7.06 3.65 5.38
CA TRP A 176 -5.72 3.43 5.95
C TRP A 176 -5.33 4.50 6.98
N VAL A 177 -4.52 4.11 7.97
CA VAL A 177 -3.77 5.00 8.86
C VAL A 177 -2.29 4.79 8.58
N ARG A 178 -1.53 5.84 8.26
CA ARG A 178 -0.08 5.72 8.11
C ARG A 178 0.59 5.78 9.47
N GLY A 179 1.61 4.95 9.66
CA GLY A 179 2.50 5.09 10.79
C GLY A 179 3.23 6.44 10.73
N THR A 180 3.69 6.90 11.87
CA THR A 180 4.55 8.08 11.99
C THR A 180 5.90 7.66 12.55
N GLY A 181 6.93 8.47 12.31
CA GLY A 181 8.26 8.20 12.86
C GLY A 181 8.91 6.92 12.32
N GLU A 182 9.37 6.04 13.22
CA GLU A 182 10.04 4.77 12.89
C GLU A 182 9.19 3.81 12.06
N ILE A 183 7.87 3.90 12.18
CA ILE A 183 6.94 3.10 11.39
C ILE A 183 6.31 3.87 10.24
N SER A 184 6.91 5.00 9.81
CA SER A 184 6.40 5.84 8.72
C SER A 184 6.36 5.17 7.35
N GLU A 185 7.13 4.08 7.20
CA GLU A 185 7.10 3.19 6.04
C GLU A 185 5.96 2.16 6.10
N PHE A 186 5.19 2.12 7.19
CA PHE A 186 4.06 1.22 7.37
C PHE A 186 2.72 1.96 7.39
N VAL A 187 1.67 1.22 7.09
CA VAL A 187 0.28 1.62 7.23
C VAL A 187 -0.49 0.53 7.95
N LYS A 188 -1.63 0.90 8.53
CA LYS A 188 -2.58 -0.02 9.14
C LYS A 188 -3.97 0.15 8.55
N ALA A 189 -4.62 -0.96 8.21
CA ALA A 189 -6.01 -1.01 7.79
C ALA A 189 -6.92 -0.47 8.91
N LYS A 190 -7.83 0.45 8.57
CA LYS A 190 -8.82 1.00 9.51
C LYS A 190 -9.94 0.00 9.79
N PRO A 191 -10.63 0.12 10.95
CA PRO A 191 -11.77 -0.73 11.27
C PRO A 191 -12.83 -0.83 10.17
N VAL A 192 -13.05 0.23 9.39
CA VAL A 192 -14.05 0.26 8.31
C VAL A 192 -13.85 -0.84 7.26
N ILE A 193 -12.60 -1.17 6.88
CA ILE A 193 -12.30 -2.25 5.94
C ILE A 193 -11.96 -3.58 6.61
N LYS A 194 -11.66 -3.56 7.92
CA LYS A 194 -11.36 -4.77 8.71
C LYS A 194 -12.60 -5.45 9.26
N ALA A 195 -13.61 -4.68 9.68
CA ALA A 195 -14.82 -5.18 10.32
C ALA A 195 -15.58 -6.27 9.52
N PRO A 196 -15.74 -6.17 8.18
CA PRO A 196 -16.41 -7.23 7.42
C PRO A 196 -15.51 -8.46 7.16
N CYS A 197 -14.25 -8.45 7.57
CA CYS A 197 -13.26 -9.47 7.24
C CYS A 197 -12.98 -10.40 8.43
N LYS A 198 -13.06 -11.71 8.20
CA LYS A 198 -12.64 -12.75 9.13
C LYS A 198 -11.49 -13.54 8.52
N PHE A 199 -10.51 -13.92 9.34
CA PHE A 199 -9.36 -14.70 8.88
C PHE A 199 -9.26 -16.02 9.64
N GLU A 200 -9.20 -17.15 8.90
CA GLU A 200 -9.14 -18.51 9.45
C GLU A 200 -7.99 -19.31 8.78
N THR A 201 -7.33 -20.20 9.51
CA THR A 201 -6.36 -21.13 8.92
C THR A 201 -7.10 -22.35 8.39
N ILE A 202 -7.07 -22.55 7.06
CA ILE A 202 -7.83 -23.60 6.37
C ILE A 202 -6.92 -24.23 5.30
N ASN A 203 -6.91 -25.56 5.26
CA ASN A 203 -6.22 -26.30 4.21
C ASN A 203 -7.20 -26.62 3.06
N LEU A 204 -6.85 -26.23 1.83
CA LEU A 204 -7.67 -26.49 0.64
C LEU A 204 -7.90 -27.99 0.38
N LEU A 205 -7.04 -28.89 0.86
CA LEU A 205 -7.27 -30.33 0.74
C LEU A 205 -8.23 -30.91 1.78
N ASP A 206 -8.47 -30.21 2.89
CA ASP A 206 -9.26 -30.73 4.02
C ASP A 206 -10.09 -29.64 4.72
N PHE A 207 -10.89 -28.89 3.96
CA PHE A 207 -11.78 -27.87 4.52
C PHE A 207 -13.24 -28.29 4.62
N SER A 208 -13.61 -29.43 4.03
CA SER A 208 -15.02 -29.83 3.87
C SER A 208 -15.76 -29.94 5.21
N LYS A 209 -15.09 -30.42 6.27
CA LYS A 209 -15.64 -30.48 7.64
C LYS A 209 -15.70 -29.09 8.29
N GLN A 210 -14.63 -28.30 8.14
CA GLN A 210 -14.50 -26.97 8.76
C GLN A 210 -15.53 -25.97 8.21
N LEU A 211 -15.83 -26.07 6.91
CA LEU A 211 -16.78 -25.21 6.21
C LEU A 211 -18.12 -25.91 5.93
N SER A 212 -18.39 -27.02 6.61
CA SER A 212 -19.67 -27.73 6.46
C SER A 212 -20.84 -26.81 6.79
N GLY A 213 -21.84 -26.77 5.90
CA GLY A 213 -23.02 -25.91 6.04
C GLY A 213 -22.80 -24.42 5.74
N ARG A 214 -21.57 -23.99 5.43
CA ARG A 214 -21.33 -22.62 4.94
C ARG A 214 -21.51 -22.56 3.43
N THR A 215 -22.21 -21.52 2.97
CA THR A 215 -22.41 -21.25 1.54
C THR A 215 -21.95 -19.83 1.24
N PHE A 216 -21.22 -19.67 0.13
CA PHE A 216 -20.67 -18.40 -0.33
C PHE A 216 -21.26 -18.02 -1.68
N ASP A 217 -21.57 -16.75 -1.86
CA ASP A 217 -22.04 -16.19 -3.13
C ASP A 217 -20.88 -15.94 -4.10
N LEU A 218 -19.70 -15.69 -3.54
CA LEU A 218 -18.49 -15.35 -4.27
C LEU A 218 -17.29 -16.08 -3.67
N ILE A 219 -16.55 -16.83 -4.48
CA ILE A 219 -15.31 -17.50 -4.05
C ILE A 219 -14.16 -17.03 -4.94
N PHE A 220 -13.06 -16.58 -4.33
CA PHE A 220 -11.77 -16.32 -4.97
C PHE A 220 -10.78 -17.39 -4.52
N CYS A 221 -10.33 -18.23 -5.47
CA CYS A 221 -9.32 -19.27 -5.27
C CYS A 221 -8.21 -19.11 -6.31
N ARG A 222 -7.42 -18.05 -6.18
CA ARG A 222 -6.52 -17.57 -7.23
C ARG A 222 -5.06 -17.84 -6.95
N ASN A 223 -4.32 -18.20 -8.00
CA ASN A 223 -2.86 -18.33 -8.02
C ASN A 223 -2.32 -19.36 -6.99
N VAL A 224 -3.11 -20.38 -6.69
CA VAL A 224 -2.79 -21.46 -5.74
C VAL A 224 -2.80 -22.84 -6.39
N PHE A 225 -3.53 -23.04 -7.50
CA PHE A 225 -3.61 -24.32 -8.21
C PHE A 225 -2.28 -24.73 -8.86
N ILE A 226 -1.40 -23.76 -9.12
CA ILE A 226 -0.04 -24.00 -9.60
C ILE A 226 0.81 -24.87 -8.66
N TYR A 227 0.36 -25.10 -7.42
CA TYR A 227 1.05 -25.91 -6.41
C TYR A 227 0.48 -27.33 -6.24
N PHE A 228 -0.62 -27.65 -6.91
CA PHE A 228 -1.36 -28.91 -6.73
C PHE A 228 -1.31 -29.80 -7.97
N THR A 229 -1.48 -31.10 -7.78
CA THR A 229 -1.69 -32.06 -8.89
C THR A 229 -3.09 -31.88 -9.49
N LEU A 230 -3.30 -32.36 -10.73
CA LEU A 230 -4.63 -32.30 -11.37
C LEU A 230 -5.73 -32.98 -10.55
N GLU A 231 -5.41 -34.09 -9.88
CA GLU A 231 -6.34 -34.80 -9.00
C GLU A 231 -6.69 -33.99 -7.75
N GLN A 232 -5.69 -33.33 -7.14
CA GLN A 232 -5.90 -32.43 -6.02
C GLN A 232 -6.75 -31.22 -6.44
N VAL A 233 -6.43 -30.56 -7.57
CA VAL A 233 -7.22 -29.44 -8.10
C VAL A 233 -8.67 -29.87 -8.36
N ARG A 234 -8.89 -31.08 -8.86
CA ARG A 234 -10.24 -31.64 -9.02
C ARG A 234 -10.98 -31.73 -7.70
N SER A 235 -10.38 -32.38 -6.69
CA SER A 235 -10.98 -32.54 -5.36
C SER A 235 -11.29 -31.19 -4.70
N ILE A 236 -10.33 -30.25 -4.77
CA ILE A 236 -10.51 -28.88 -4.26
C ILE A 236 -11.70 -28.22 -4.96
N THR A 237 -11.72 -28.25 -6.30
CA THR A 237 -12.78 -27.63 -7.10
C THR A 237 -14.15 -28.22 -6.77
N GLU A 238 -14.28 -29.55 -6.66
CA GLU A 238 -15.53 -30.20 -6.29
C GLU A 238 -16.03 -29.74 -4.92
N ASN A 239 -15.15 -29.56 -3.93
CA ASN A 239 -15.51 -29.05 -2.61
C ASN A 239 -15.84 -27.55 -2.62
N LEU A 240 -15.09 -26.72 -3.37
CA LEU A 240 -15.40 -25.31 -3.55
C LEU A 240 -16.81 -25.14 -4.13
N MET A 241 -17.16 -25.94 -5.14
CA MET A 241 -18.49 -25.89 -5.76
C MET A 241 -19.62 -26.33 -4.83
N LYS A 242 -19.37 -27.23 -3.87
CA LYS A 242 -20.36 -27.58 -2.83
C LYS A 242 -20.62 -26.42 -1.86
N ASN A 243 -19.60 -25.61 -1.59
CA ASN A 243 -19.70 -24.41 -0.76
C ASN A 243 -20.13 -23.16 -1.55
N LEU A 244 -20.24 -23.23 -2.88
CA LEU A 244 -20.68 -22.14 -3.73
C LEU A 244 -22.21 -22.15 -3.88
N ALA A 245 -22.86 -21.00 -3.66
CA ALA A 245 -24.28 -20.81 -3.89
C ALA A 245 -24.66 -21.17 -5.33
N GLN A 246 -25.93 -21.53 -5.57
CA GLN A 246 -26.40 -22.00 -6.87
C GLN A 246 -26.18 -20.98 -8.02
N ASP A 247 -26.27 -19.68 -7.71
CA ASP A 247 -25.99 -18.56 -8.62
C ASP A 247 -24.64 -17.87 -8.29
N GLY A 248 -23.81 -18.54 -7.50
CA GLY A 248 -22.54 -18.01 -7.04
C GLY A 248 -21.46 -18.07 -8.11
N ILE A 249 -20.41 -17.27 -7.91
CA ILE A 249 -19.31 -17.10 -8.86
C ILE A 249 -17.98 -17.53 -8.22
N LEU A 250 -17.21 -18.33 -8.95
CA LEU A 250 -15.85 -18.76 -8.62
C LEU A 250 -14.83 -18.07 -9.53
N PHE A 251 -13.84 -17.42 -8.93
CA PHE A 251 -12.67 -16.86 -9.61
C PHE A 251 -11.43 -17.69 -9.33
N ILE A 252 -10.66 -17.99 -10.38
CA ILE A 252 -9.31 -18.59 -10.29
C ILE A 252 -8.29 -17.64 -10.92
N GLY A 253 -6.99 -17.90 -10.79
CA GLY A 253 -5.94 -17.05 -11.37
C GLY A 253 -5.99 -17.03 -12.89
N ILE A 254 -5.52 -15.95 -13.52
CA ILE A 254 -5.52 -15.83 -14.99
C ILE A 254 -4.69 -16.92 -15.66
N SER A 255 -3.61 -17.35 -15.01
CA SER A 255 -2.73 -18.42 -15.51
C SER A 255 -3.25 -19.84 -15.21
N GLU A 256 -4.40 -19.97 -14.53
CA GLU A 256 -4.97 -21.23 -14.09
C GLU A 256 -6.15 -21.62 -14.98
N SER A 257 -6.41 -22.92 -15.11
CA SER A 257 -7.51 -23.42 -15.91
C SER A 257 -8.12 -24.65 -15.27
N LEU A 258 -9.45 -24.71 -15.28
CA LEU A 258 -10.21 -25.89 -14.90
C LEU A 258 -10.59 -26.76 -16.11
N ASN A 259 -10.05 -26.46 -17.30
CA ASN A 259 -10.29 -27.25 -18.50
C ASN A 259 -9.72 -28.65 -18.33
N GLY A 260 -10.50 -29.67 -18.68
CA GLY A 260 -10.12 -31.08 -18.56
C GLY A 260 -10.37 -31.68 -17.18
N ILE A 261 -10.83 -30.91 -16.20
CA ILE A 261 -11.26 -31.42 -14.90
C ILE A 261 -12.72 -31.86 -14.99
N THR A 262 -13.02 -33.11 -14.61
CA THR A 262 -14.38 -33.65 -14.58
C THR A 262 -15.14 -33.18 -13.33
N ALA A 263 -15.24 -31.87 -13.12
CA ALA A 263 -15.98 -31.24 -12.03
C ALA A 263 -17.28 -30.58 -12.55
N PRO A 264 -18.33 -30.40 -11.73
CA PRO A 264 -19.60 -29.78 -12.14
C PRO A 264 -19.49 -28.24 -12.26
N VAL A 265 -18.47 -27.74 -12.96
CA VAL A 265 -18.23 -26.31 -13.20
C VAL A 265 -18.74 -25.89 -14.57
N THR A 266 -19.10 -24.63 -14.71
CA THR A 266 -19.49 -24.00 -15.97
C THR A 266 -18.67 -22.75 -16.17
N TYR A 267 -18.07 -22.61 -17.35
CA TYR A 267 -17.30 -21.44 -17.72
C TYR A 267 -18.23 -20.24 -17.95
N LEU A 268 -17.93 -19.11 -17.31
CA LEU A 268 -18.69 -17.87 -17.43
C LEU A 268 -17.90 -16.80 -18.19
N ALA A 269 -16.61 -16.67 -17.90
CA ALA A 269 -15.66 -15.73 -18.51
C ALA A 269 -14.23 -16.21 -18.25
N PRO A 270 -13.18 -15.57 -18.82
CA PRO A 270 -11.79 -15.98 -18.58
C PRO A 270 -11.48 -16.08 -17.07
N SER A 271 -11.09 -17.28 -16.63
CA SER A 271 -10.84 -17.62 -15.21
C SER A 271 -12.02 -17.37 -14.25
N VAL A 272 -13.25 -17.32 -14.78
CA VAL A 272 -14.50 -17.19 -14.00
C VAL A 272 -15.45 -18.33 -14.30
N TYR A 273 -15.97 -18.95 -13.24
CA TYR A 273 -16.80 -20.16 -13.30
C TYR A 273 -18.02 -20.05 -12.37
N GLY A 274 -19.00 -20.91 -12.59
CA GLY A 274 -20.18 -21.05 -11.73
C GLY A 274 -20.83 -22.43 -11.90
N HIS A 275 -22.04 -22.61 -11.36
CA HIS A 275 -22.80 -23.85 -11.54
C HIS A 275 -23.49 -23.90 -12.92
N LYS A 276 -23.79 -25.12 -13.39
CA LYS A 276 -24.48 -25.40 -14.69
C LYS A 276 -25.80 -24.67 -14.93
N ARG A 277 -26.47 -24.16 -13.89
CA ARG A 277 -27.74 -23.43 -14.01
C ARG A 277 -27.60 -21.93 -14.21
N MET A 278 -26.39 -21.37 -14.20
CA MET A 278 -26.17 -19.99 -14.63
C MET A 278 -26.20 -19.90 -16.17
N THR A 279 -27.30 -20.30 -16.80
CA THR A 279 -27.61 -19.76 -18.12
C THR A 279 -27.94 -18.30 -17.91
N ALA A 280 -27.11 -17.42 -18.47
CA ALA A 280 -27.29 -15.98 -18.48
C ALA A 280 -28.79 -15.64 -18.58
N SER A 281 -29.33 -15.06 -17.50
CA SER A 281 -30.61 -14.39 -17.61
C SER A 281 -30.44 -13.38 -18.73
N LYS A 282 -31.19 -13.56 -19.83
CA LYS A 282 -31.19 -12.65 -20.97
C LYS A 282 -31.57 -11.27 -20.46
N VAL A 283 -30.58 -10.45 -20.12
CA VAL A 283 -30.70 -9.00 -20.23
C VAL A 283 -30.98 -8.78 -21.71
N HIS A 284 -32.23 -8.51 -22.05
CA HIS A 284 -32.66 -8.31 -23.43
C HIS A 284 -31.88 -7.14 -24.04
N PRO A 285 -31.07 -7.35 -25.09
CA PRO A 285 -30.87 -6.30 -26.07
C PRO A 285 -32.13 -6.28 -26.95
N ALA A 286 -32.70 -5.10 -27.19
CA ALA A 286 -33.79 -4.97 -28.14
C ALA A 286 -33.39 -5.59 -29.50
N VAL A 287 -34.26 -6.48 -30.01
CA VAL A 287 -34.03 -7.26 -31.23
C VAL A 287 -34.22 -6.38 -32.46
N PHE A 288 -33.26 -6.43 -33.38
CA PHE A 288 -33.53 -6.37 -34.82
C PHE A 288 -32.90 -7.61 -35.46
N THR A 289 -33.72 -8.43 -36.11
CA THR A 289 -33.32 -9.53 -37.01
C THR A 289 -33.25 -9.00 -38.45
N PRO A 290 -32.42 -9.59 -39.33
CA PRO A 290 -32.87 -10.75 -40.10
C PRO A 290 -31.83 -11.88 -40.32
N THR A 291 -32.42 -13.00 -40.70
CA THR A 291 -32.00 -14.38 -41.03
C THR A 291 -31.04 -14.58 -42.22
N LEU A 292 -30.25 -15.68 -42.19
CA LEU A 292 -30.18 -16.79 -43.19
C LEU A 292 -29.21 -17.92 -42.71
N PRO A 293 -29.33 -19.18 -43.20
CA PRO A 293 -28.66 -20.36 -42.63
C PRO A 293 -27.40 -20.79 -43.40
N LEU A 294 -26.41 -21.37 -42.71
CA LEU A 294 -25.31 -22.13 -43.32
C LEU A 294 -25.04 -23.46 -42.59
N ARG A 295 -24.79 -24.49 -43.40
CA ARG A 295 -24.51 -25.91 -43.05
C ARG A 295 -23.11 -26.10 -42.43
N PRO A 296 -22.84 -27.24 -41.77
CA PRO A 296 -21.63 -27.44 -40.98
C PRO A 296 -20.45 -27.98 -41.80
N VAL A 297 -19.24 -27.52 -41.46
CA VAL A 297 -17.95 -28.16 -41.81
C VAL A 297 -17.21 -28.43 -40.49
N PRO A 298 -16.67 -29.64 -40.27
CA PRO A 298 -15.88 -29.94 -39.07
C PRO A 298 -14.45 -29.41 -39.26
N THR A 299 -13.81 -29.00 -38.16
CA THR A 299 -12.37 -29.19 -37.81
C THR A 299 -11.84 -28.01 -36.98
N GLN A 300 -11.26 -28.35 -35.81
CA GLN A 300 -10.34 -27.57 -34.98
C GLN A 300 -10.78 -26.15 -34.58
N THR A 301 -11.52 -26.06 -33.48
CA THR A 301 -11.79 -24.80 -32.82
C THR A 301 -10.71 -24.49 -31.79
N VAL A 302 -9.71 -23.71 -32.24
CA VAL A 302 -8.99 -22.75 -31.39
C VAL A 302 -10.04 -21.72 -30.95
N PHE A 303 -10.59 -21.85 -29.75
CA PHE A 303 -11.56 -20.89 -29.25
C PHE A 303 -10.85 -19.69 -28.62
N THR A 304 -10.58 -18.69 -29.46
CA THR A 304 -10.45 -17.30 -29.02
C THR A 304 -11.81 -16.63 -29.13
N ALA A 305 -12.37 -16.23 -27.99
CA ALA A 305 -13.30 -15.11 -27.89
C ALA A 305 -13.35 -14.68 -26.43
N PRO A 306 -12.54 -13.70 -25.99
CA PRO A 306 -12.91 -12.93 -24.81
C PRO A 306 -14.28 -12.29 -25.10
N VAL A 307 -15.10 -12.11 -24.06
CA VAL A 307 -16.19 -11.13 -24.14
C VAL A 307 -15.55 -9.85 -24.68
N ALA A 308 -15.93 -9.42 -25.90
CA ALA A 308 -15.28 -8.32 -26.59
C ALA A 308 -15.60 -7.01 -25.87
N GLN A 309 -14.89 -6.76 -24.77
CA GLN A 309 -14.78 -5.44 -24.19
C GLN A 309 -13.99 -4.61 -25.21
N THR A 310 -14.59 -3.51 -25.68
CA THR A 310 -13.87 -2.55 -26.50
C THR A 310 -12.62 -2.10 -25.75
N PRO A 311 -11.42 -2.16 -26.35
CA PRO A 311 -10.20 -1.81 -25.66
C PRO A 311 -10.27 -0.38 -25.14
N VAL A 312 -9.75 -0.13 -23.95
CA VAL A 312 -9.67 1.21 -23.37
C VAL A 312 -8.74 2.05 -24.24
N ARG A 313 -9.26 3.13 -24.81
CA ARG A 313 -8.50 4.02 -25.69
C ARG A 313 -7.67 4.97 -24.85
N VAL A 314 -6.36 4.83 -24.92
CA VAL A 314 -5.39 5.63 -24.15
C VAL A 314 -4.70 6.62 -25.07
N PHE A 315 -4.57 7.87 -24.63
CA PHE A 315 -3.68 8.86 -25.25
C PHE A 315 -2.51 9.15 -24.30
N SER A 316 -1.27 9.05 -24.77
CA SER A 316 -0.08 9.24 -23.93
C SER A 316 0.67 10.52 -24.23
N ILE A 317 0.96 11.29 -23.18
CA ILE A 317 1.66 12.58 -23.29
C ILE A 317 2.94 12.48 -22.45
N ASP A 318 4.09 12.37 -23.12
CA ASP A 318 5.42 12.25 -22.52
C ASP A 318 6.45 12.71 -23.56
N ASP A 319 7.45 13.49 -23.14
CA ASP A 319 8.48 14.04 -24.03
C ASP A 319 9.60 13.04 -24.36
N SER A 320 9.65 11.92 -23.63
CA SER A 320 10.65 10.87 -23.82
C SER A 320 10.12 9.76 -24.74
N PRO A 321 10.72 9.58 -25.94
CA PRO A 321 10.34 8.53 -26.88
C PRO A 321 10.49 7.12 -26.29
N THR A 322 11.45 6.93 -25.37
CA THR A 322 11.66 5.66 -24.67
C THR A 322 10.45 5.29 -23.80
N ILE A 323 9.86 6.26 -23.10
CA ILE A 323 8.70 6.00 -22.23
C ILE A 323 7.47 5.68 -23.09
N LEU A 324 7.22 6.45 -24.15
CA LEU A 324 6.14 6.16 -25.10
C LEU A 324 6.26 4.76 -25.72
N SER A 325 7.49 4.31 -26.05
CA SER A 325 7.76 2.96 -26.54
C SER A 325 7.47 1.88 -25.49
N LEU A 326 7.81 2.11 -24.22
CA LEU A 326 7.45 1.21 -23.12
C LEU A 326 5.94 1.16 -22.88
N LEU A 327 5.25 2.30 -22.89
CA LEU A 327 3.79 2.36 -22.76
C LEU A 327 3.10 1.62 -23.91
N LYS A 328 3.60 1.73 -25.15
CA LYS A 328 3.09 0.96 -26.29
C LYS A 328 3.22 -0.56 -26.09
N LYS A 329 4.27 -1.03 -25.40
CA LYS A 329 4.44 -2.45 -25.04
C LYS A 329 3.53 -2.87 -23.88
N ILE A 330 3.21 -1.96 -22.97
CA ILE A 330 2.33 -2.22 -21.81
C ILE A 330 0.85 -2.26 -22.22
N LEU A 331 0.46 -1.38 -23.14
CA LEU A 331 -0.92 -1.07 -23.52
C LEU A 331 -1.28 -1.69 -24.88
N THR A 332 -1.36 -3.01 -24.92
CA THR A 332 -1.69 -3.78 -26.14
C THR A 332 -3.18 -4.12 -26.20
N LYS A 333 -3.68 -4.37 -27.43
CA LYS A 333 -5.08 -4.80 -27.66
C LYS A 333 -5.40 -6.12 -26.95
N GLU A 334 -4.43 -7.03 -26.88
CA GLU A 334 -4.53 -8.29 -26.13
C GLU A 334 -4.78 -8.05 -24.64
N MET A 335 -4.17 -7.02 -24.07
CA MET A 335 -4.38 -6.59 -22.69
C MET A 335 -5.60 -5.67 -22.52
N GLY A 336 -6.42 -5.49 -23.56
CA GLY A 336 -7.63 -4.68 -23.57
C GLY A 336 -7.39 -3.18 -23.63
N PHE A 337 -6.27 -2.73 -24.20
CA PHE A 337 -5.96 -1.30 -24.40
C PHE A 337 -5.65 -0.99 -25.86
N GLU A 338 -5.92 0.24 -26.27
CA GLU A 338 -5.52 0.76 -27.57
C GLU A 338 -4.88 2.14 -27.38
N LEU A 339 -3.61 2.27 -27.72
CA LEU A 339 -2.93 3.57 -27.73
C LEU A 339 -3.37 4.34 -29.00
N VAL A 340 -4.31 5.27 -28.85
CA VAL A 340 -4.93 6.01 -29.96
C VAL A 340 -4.14 7.22 -30.44
N GLY A 341 -3.13 7.65 -29.67
CA GLY A 341 -2.24 8.73 -30.04
C GLY A 341 -1.21 9.07 -28.97
N THR A 342 -0.21 9.85 -29.37
CA THR A 342 0.81 10.37 -28.46
C THR A 342 1.12 11.84 -28.73
N ALA A 343 1.58 12.55 -27.70
CA ALA A 343 2.07 13.92 -27.79
C ALA A 343 3.33 14.11 -26.93
N GLU A 344 4.16 15.07 -27.30
CA GLU A 344 5.46 15.34 -26.65
C GLU A 344 5.39 16.47 -25.62
N ASN A 345 4.29 17.23 -25.60
CA ASN A 345 4.04 18.32 -24.65
C ASN A 345 2.55 18.64 -24.55
N GLY A 346 2.18 19.49 -23.59
CA GLY A 346 0.79 19.87 -23.35
C GLY A 346 0.10 20.61 -24.52
N VAL A 347 0.85 21.43 -25.28
CA VAL A 347 0.26 22.21 -26.39
C VAL A 347 -0.12 21.28 -27.54
N ASP A 348 0.79 20.40 -27.92
CA ASP A 348 0.57 19.36 -28.93
C ASP A 348 -0.58 18.41 -28.52
N ALA A 349 -0.64 18.02 -27.24
CA ALA A 349 -1.72 17.22 -26.71
C ALA A 349 -3.10 17.87 -26.86
N ALA A 350 -3.23 19.16 -26.49
CA ALA A 350 -4.48 19.89 -26.60
C ALA A 350 -4.98 20.03 -28.05
N GLN A 351 -4.07 20.03 -29.02
CA GLN A 351 -4.42 20.04 -30.44
C GLN A 351 -4.87 18.66 -30.92
N LYS A 352 -4.09 17.61 -30.65
CA LYS A 352 -4.36 16.25 -31.12
C LYS A 352 -5.60 15.63 -30.49
N LEU A 353 -5.88 15.93 -29.22
CA LEU A 353 -7.07 15.43 -28.51
C LEU A 353 -8.39 16.03 -29.03
N LYS A 354 -8.36 17.06 -29.90
CA LYS A 354 -9.58 17.55 -30.59
C LYS A 354 -10.02 16.61 -31.72
N SER A 355 -9.08 15.87 -32.31
CA SER A 355 -9.32 14.97 -33.44
C SER A 355 -9.35 13.50 -33.07
N VAL A 356 -9.00 13.16 -31.82
CA VAL A 356 -8.90 11.78 -31.33
C VAL A 356 -9.83 11.60 -30.14
N THR A 357 -10.54 10.47 -30.10
CA THR A 357 -11.38 10.12 -28.94
C THR A 357 -10.62 9.14 -28.04
N ALA A 358 -10.32 9.60 -26.83
CA ALA A 358 -9.64 8.81 -25.80
C ALA A 358 -10.56 8.62 -24.58
N ASP A 359 -10.48 7.44 -23.96
CA ASP A 359 -11.21 7.11 -22.73
C ASP A 359 -10.41 7.52 -21.48
N VAL A 360 -9.09 7.66 -21.60
CA VAL A 360 -8.18 8.07 -20.53
C VAL A 360 -6.88 8.63 -21.13
N VAL A 361 -6.24 9.55 -20.41
CA VAL A 361 -4.96 10.17 -20.78
C VAL A 361 -3.88 9.80 -19.76
N THR A 362 -2.70 9.41 -20.23
CA THR A 362 -1.47 9.41 -19.39
C THR A 362 -0.72 10.72 -19.62
N LEU A 363 -0.25 11.34 -18.54
CA LEU A 363 0.37 12.66 -18.60
C LEU A 363 1.63 12.72 -17.75
N ASP A 364 2.76 12.97 -18.36
CA ASP A 364 3.99 13.28 -17.65
C ASP A 364 3.92 14.64 -16.93
N ILE A 365 4.61 14.75 -15.78
CA ILE A 365 4.75 16.00 -15.05
C ILE A 365 5.68 16.96 -15.79
N HIS A 366 6.88 16.50 -16.18
CA HIS A 366 7.96 17.36 -16.64
C HIS A 366 8.14 17.26 -18.15
N MET A 367 7.57 18.21 -18.88
CA MET A 367 7.66 18.27 -20.34
C MET A 367 8.04 19.68 -20.81
N PRO A 368 8.70 19.84 -21.96
CA PRO A 368 9.03 21.15 -22.51
C PRO A 368 7.77 21.91 -22.97
N VAL A 369 7.90 23.23 -23.16
CA VAL A 369 6.85 24.16 -23.65
C VAL A 369 5.67 24.34 -22.70
N GLN A 370 4.98 23.26 -22.33
CA GLN A 370 3.91 23.24 -21.36
C GLN A 370 4.00 21.94 -20.56
N ASN A 371 4.30 22.07 -19.26
CA ASN A 371 4.40 20.94 -18.35
C ASN A 371 3.01 20.34 -18.04
N GLY A 372 3.00 19.13 -17.47
CA GLY A 372 1.75 18.39 -17.22
C GLY A 372 0.82 19.08 -16.23
N ILE A 373 1.36 19.74 -15.21
CA ILE A 373 0.58 20.45 -14.20
C ILE A 373 -0.16 21.63 -14.83
N GLU A 374 0.52 22.42 -15.66
CA GLU A 374 -0.07 23.53 -16.41
C GLU A 374 -1.09 23.04 -17.45
N TYR A 375 -0.81 21.93 -18.12
CA TYR A 375 -1.76 21.29 -19.03
C TYR A 375 -3.05 20.91 -18.32
N LEU A 376 -2.94 20.22 -17.19
CA LEU A 376 -4.07 19.75 -16.40
C LEU A 376 -4.92 20.92 -15.88
N GLN A 377 -4.28 21.99 -15.40
CA GLN A 377 -4.97 23.20 -14.95
C GLN A 377 -5.79 23.88 -16.05
N LYS A 378 -5.26 23.96 -17.28
CA LYS A 378 -5.91 24.64 -18.40
C LYS A 378 -7.01 23.80 -19.07
N ASN A 379 -6.87 22.48 -19.09
CA ASN A 379 -7.73 21.59 -19.88
C ASN A 379 -8.74 20.78 -19.04
N ARG A 380 -8.89 21.08 -17.74
CA ARG A 380 -9.90 20.43 -16.88
C ARG A 380 -11.33 20.80 -17.28
N GLY A 381 -12.20 19.79 -17.44
CA GLY A 381 -13.63 19.99 -17.77
C GLY A 381 -14.37 18.67 -17.99
N SER A 382 -15.70 18.70 -18.10
CA SER A 382 -16.54 17.49 -18.27
C SER A 382 -16.33 16.75 -19.60
N MET A 383 -15.72 17.42 -20.58
CA MET A 383 -15.43 16.85 -21.91
C MET A 383 -14.00 16.29 -22.03
N HIS A 384 -13.09 16.63 -21.11
CA HIS A 384 -11.72 16.13 -21.16
C HIS A 384 -11.65 14.72 -20.55
N PRO A 385 -10.95 13.75 -21.19
CA PRO A 385 -10.76 12.43 -20.60
C PRO A 385 -10.11 12.49 -19.21
N PRO A 386 -10.36 11.52 -18.33
CA PRO A 386 -9.69 11.45 -17.04
C PRO A 386 -8.19 11.29 -17.23
N VAL A 387 -7.41 11.95 -16.37
CA VAL A 387 -5.94 11.99 -16.47
C VAL A 387 -5.32 11.14 -15.38
N VAL A 388 -4.36 10.29 -15.74
CA VAL A 388 -3.46 9.58 -14.82
C VAL A 388 -2.06 10.14 -15.01
N MET A 389 -1.45 10.68 -13.95
CA MET A 389 -0.11 11.26 -14.03
C MET A 389 0.97 10.17 -14.06
N LEU A 390 2.02 10.39 -14.85
CA LEU A 390 3.24 9.62 -14.85
C LEU A 390 4.35 10.41 -14.13
N THR A 391 4.86 9.88 -13.02
CA THR A 391 5.83 10.58 -12.16
C THR A 391 7.18 9.87 -12.15
N SER A 392 8.29 10.58 -11.93
CA SER A 392 9.57 9.91 -11.65
C SER A 392 9.65 9.46 -10.19
N VAL A 393 10.80 8.89 -9.79
CA VAL A 393 11.08 8.38 -8.43
C VAL A 393 11.56 9.52 -7.49
N SER A 394 11.63 10.76 -7.97
CA SER A 394 12.09 11.89 -7.15
C SER A 394 11.06 12.25 -6.05
N ARG A 395 11.53 12.78 -4.90
CA ARG A 395 10.62 13.23 -3.83
C ARG A 395 9.75 14.41 -4.26
N GLU A 396 10.30 15.29 -5.07
CA GLU A 396 9.60 16.45 -5.65
C GLU A 396 8.43 15.99 -6.53
N ASP A 397 8.64 14.94 -7.35
CA ASP A 397 7.60 14.40 -8.22
C ASP A 397 6.49 13.67 -7.46
N VAL A 398 6.79 13.13 -6.27
CA VAL A 398 5.75 12.58 -5.39
C VAL A 398 4.85 13.70 -4.86
N GLU A 399 5.42 14.82 -4.40
CA GLU A 399 4.62 15.98 -3.96
C GLU A 399 3.80 16.57 -5.10
N LEU A 400 4.38 16.68 -6.30
CA LEU A 400 3.68 17.13 -7.50
C LEU A 400 2.61 16.14 -7.96
N GLY A 401 2.85 14.83 -7.84
CA GLY A 401 1.88 13.77 -8.10
C GLY A 401 0.66 13.88 -7.19
N LEU A 402 0.86 14.13 -5.89
CA LEU A 402 -0.25 14.37 -4.95
C LEU A 402 -1.00 15.66 -5.27
N LYS A 403 -0.27 16.75 -5.54
CA LYS A 403 -0.86 18.03 -5.96
C LYS A 403 -1.66 17.90 -7.26
N SER A 404 -1.28 17.00 -8.16
CA SER A 404 -2.02 16.77 -9.40
C SER A 404 -3.44 16.23 -9.17
N LEU A 405 -3.64 15.44 -8.10
CA LEU A 405 -4.95 14.93 -7.71
C LEU A 405 -5.88 16.08 -7.31
N GLU A 406 -5.37 17.05 -6.54
CA GLU A 406 -6.09 18.28 -6.18
C GLU A 406 -6.48 19.11 -7.41
N LEU A 407 -5.67 19.04 -8.47
CA LEU A 407 -5.89 19.77 -9.72
C LEU A 407 -6.82 19.06 -10.70
N GLY A 408 -7.28 17.84 -10.37
CA GLY A 408 -8.28 17.09 -11.13
C GLY A 408 -7.74 15.85 -11.84
N ALA A 409 -6.49 15.43 -11.60
CA ALA A 409 -6.04 14.11 -11.99
C ALA A 409 -6.81 13.03 -11.19
N VAL A 410 -7.07 11.89 -11.83
CA VAL A 410 -7.79 10.78 -11.20
C VAL A 410 -6.85 9.91 -10.38
N ASP A 411 -5.60 9.75 -10.85
CA ASP A 411 -4.58 8.96 -10.17
C ASP A 411 -3.17 9.36 -10.64
N TYR A 412 -2.14 8.78 -10.02
CA TYR A 412 -0.75 8.90 -10.47
C TYR A 412 -0.02 7.55 -10.39
N VAL A 413 1.01 7.36 -11.22
CA VAL A 413 1.83 6.14 -11.25
C VAL A 413 3.27 6.47 -11.64
N GLU A 414 4.23 5.73 -11.08
CA GLU A 414 5.63 5.93 -11.42
C GLU A 414 5.92 5.45 -12.85
N LYS A 415 6.78 6.19 -13.57
CA LYS A 415 7.18 5.86 -14.94
C LYS A 415 7.81 4.46 -15.02
N PRO A 416 7.49 3.68 -16.07
CA PRO A 416 8.07 2.35 -16.23
C PRO A 416 9.55 2.43 -16.64
N SER A 417 10.34 1.50 -16.11
CA SER A 417 11.73 1.24 -16.52
C SER A 417 11.85 -0.16 -17.12
N LEU A 418 12.95 -0.47 -17.79
CA LEU A 418 13.24 -1.83 -18.26
C LEU A 418 13.40 -2.83 -17.11
N SER A 419 13.93 -2.40 -15.96
CA SER A 419 14.16 -3.26 -14.78
C SER A 419 12.86 -3.73 -14.13
N ASP A 420 11.82 -2.89 -14.15
CA ASP A 420 10.59 -3.13 -13.39
C ASP A 420 9.33 -3.20 -14.28
N LEU A 421 9.53 -3.43 -15.59
CA LEU A 421 8.49 -3.32 -16.60
C LEU A 421 7.26 -4.18 -16.27
N ALA A 422 7.46 -5.46 -15.90
CA ALA A 422 6.36 -6.36 -15.61
C ALA A 422 5.48 -5.88 -14.44
N LYS A 423 6.12 -5.45 -13.34
CA LYS A 423 5.43 -4.96 -12.15
C LYS A 423 4.70 -3.65 -12.42
N ARG A 424 5.36 -2.71 -13.10
CA ARG A 424 4.78 -1.40 -13.43
C ARG A 424 3.67 -1.51 -14.48
N ALA A 425 3.77 -2.45 -15.40
CA ALA A 425 2.75 -2.69 -16.41
C ALA A 425 1.38 -2.98 -15.77
N ASP A 426 1.35 -3.84 -14.75
CA ASP A 426 0.10 -4.18 -14.05
C ASP A 426 -0.48 -2.99 -13.29
N GLU A 427 0.37 -2.23 -12.58
CA GLU A 427 -0.04 -1.03 -11.86
C GLU A 427 -0.65 0.02 -12.83
N ILE A 428 0.07 0.33 -13.91
CA ILE A 428 -0.35 1.29 -14.94
C ILE A 428 -1.70 0.87 -15.54
N ARG A 429 -1.83 -0.39 -15.96
CA ARG A 429 -3.09 -0.90 -16.54
C ARG A 429 -4.25 -0.82 -15.55
N THR A 430 -4.01 -1.18 -14.30
CA THR A 430 -5.05 -1.16 -13.25
C THR A 430 -5.56 0.26 -13.00
N LYS A 431 -4.66 1.22 -12.83
CA LYS A 431 -5.03 2.63 -12.61
C LYS A 431 -5.70 3.25 -13.83
N LEU A 432 -5.23 2.94 -15.04
CA LEU A 432 -5.86 3.40 -16.29
C LEU A 432 -7.28 2.85 -16.48
N ARG A 433 -7.50 1.56 -16.18
CA ARG A 433 -8.85 0.96 -16.20
C ARG A 433 -9.76 1.64 -15.19
N CYS A 434 -9.31 1.79 -13.94
CA CYS A 434 -10.08 2.50 -12.91
C CYS A 434 -10.46 3.93 -13.34
N ALA A 435 -9.50 4.66 -13.91
CA ALA A 435 -9.73 6.01 -14.40
C ALA A 435 -10.77 6.05 -15.52
N ALA A 436 -10.67 5.16 -16.52
CA ALA A 436 -11.64 5.05 -17.60
C ALA A 436 -13.05 4.68 -17.11
N LEU A 437 -13.16 3.86 -16.06
CA LEU A 437 -14.43 3.45 -15.45
C LEU A 437 -15.09 4.56 -14.63
N SER A 438 -14.30 5.41 -13.97
CA SER A 438 -14.81 6.51 -13.12
C SER A 438 -15.74 7.48 -13.86
N MET A 439 -15.52 7.70 -15.18
CA MET A 439 -16.36 8.52 -16.06
C MET A 439 -17.71 7.86 -16.41
N LYS A 440 -17.74 6.53 -16.58
CA LYS A 440 -18.95 5.79 -16.99
C LYS A 440 -19.86 5.45 -15.80
N GLY A 441 -19.29 5.29 -14.60
CA GLY A 441 -20.00 4.86 -13.39
C GLY A 441 -20.55 5.97 -12.50
N GLY A 442 -20.36 7.24 -12.85
CA GLY A 442 -20.80 8.38 -12.02
C GLY A 442 -20.06 8.50 -10.68
N VAL A 443 -18.97 7.76 -10.47
CA VAL A 443 -18.15 7.84 -9.26
C VAL A 443 -17.21 9.04 -9.38
N ARG A 444 -17.78 10.24 -9.29
CA ARG A 444 -17.02 11.44 -8.90
C ARG A 444 -16.84 11.40 -7.39
N GLY A 445 -16.00 10.48 -6.94
CA GLY A 445 -15.42 10.56 -5.61
C GLY A 445 -14.42 11.69 -5.64
N VAL A 446 -14.85 12.88 -5.20
CA VAL A 446 -13.93 13.90 -4.71
C VAL A 446 -13.04 13.20 -3.70
N LEU A 447 -11.81 12.95 -4.11
CA LEU A 447 -10.75 12.47 -3.25
C LEU A 447 -10.59 13.54 -2.17
N GLU A 448 -11.21 13.34 -1.00
CA GLU A 448 -10.64 13.86 0.26
C GLU A 448 -9.40 13.04 0.63
N VAL A 449 -8.60 12.66 -0.38
CA VAL A 449 -7.26 12.13 -0.17
C VAL A 449 -6.49 13.27 0.47
N GLU A 450 -5.96 12.97 1.66
CA GLU A 450 -4.92 13.73 2.33
C GLU A 450 -5.26 14.93 3.23
N ARG A 451 -6.52 15.20 3.58
CA ARG A 451 -6.77 16.17 4.68
C ARG A 451 -6.24 15.72 6.05
N ALA A 452 -6.01 14.42 6.24
CA ALA A 452 -5.37 13.87 7.43
C ALA A 452 -3.83 13.80 7.34
N PHE A 453 -3.23 14.15 6.19
CA PHE A 453 -1.86 13.80 5.86
C PHE A 453 -0.88 14.97 5.71
N GLU A 454 -1.37 16.20 5.70
CA GLU A 454 -0.58 17.36 6.08
C GLU A 454 -1.50 18.35 6.80
N LYS A 455 -1.56 18.31 8.13
CA LYS A 455 -1.78 19.58 8.81
C LYS A 455 -0.55 20.43 8.52
N LYS A 456 -0.64 21.30 7.50
CA LYS A 456 0.35 22.35 7.29
C LYS A 456 0.28 23.28 8.49
N PHE A 457 1.18 23.08 9.43
CA PHE A 457 1.35 23.98 10.56
C PHE A 457 2.02 25.25 10.05
N ARG A 458 1.33 26.38 10.18
CA ARG A 458 1.92 27.69 9.95
C ARG A 458 2.19 28.33 11.30
N ILE A 459 3.46 28.53 11.63
CA ILE A 459 3.85 29.21 12.87
C ILE A 459 3.63 30.71 12.68
N THR A 460 2.61 31.27 13.32
CA THR A 460 2.38 32.72 13.40
C THR A 460 3.27 33.34 14.47
N SER A 461 3.74 34.58 14.25
CA SER A 461 4.63 35.32 15.17
C SER A 461 5.83 34.51 15.68
N PRO A 462 6.68 33.97 14.79
CA PRO A 462 7.84 33.15 15.17
C PRO A 462 8.81 33.86 16.14
N GLU A 463 8.86 35.19 16.14
CA GLU A 463 9.67 36.02 17.04
C GLU A 463 9.28 35.90 18.52
N ARG A 464 8.00 35.59 18.80
CA ARG A 464 7.45 35.40 20.17
C ARG A 464 7.59 33.96 20.68
N LYS A 465 8.14 33.09 19.84
CA LYS A 465 8.21 31.64 20.08
C LYS A 465 9.66 31.19 20.13
N MET A 466 9.91 30.01 20.68
CA MET A 466 11.23 29.41 20.76
C MET A 466 11.16 27.92 20.47
N ARG A 467 12.16 27.40 19.74
CA ARG A 467 12.43 25.96 19.72
C ARG A 467 13.73 25.71 20.46
N VAL A 468 13.73 24.78 21.40
CA VAL A 468 14.94 24.36 22.12
C VAL A 468 15.15 22.88 21.84
N ILE A 469 16.39 22.49 21.60
CA ILE A 469 16.78 21.11 21.34
C ILE A 469 17.91 20.74 22.29
N PHE A 470 17.77 19.62 23.00
CA PHE A 470 18.85 19.01 23.77
C PHE A 470 19.30 17.75 23.06
N ALA A 471 20.61 17.60 22.87
CA ALA A 471 21.17 16.45 22.17
C ALA A 471 22.60 16.15 22.63
N GLY A 472 23.01 14.89 22.51
CA GLY A 472 24.40 14.51 22.64
C GLY A 472 25.21 14.82 21.37
N ILE A 473 26.53 14.86 21.49
CA ILE A 473 27.43 14.98 20.32
C ILE A 473 27.19 13.84 19.31
N ALA A 474 26.82 12.65 19.80
CA ALA A 474 26.54 11.48 18.96
C ALA A 474 25.24 11.61 18.13
N ASP A 475 24.30 12.49 18.50
CA ASP A 475 23.03 12.67 17.80
C ASP A 475 23.13 13.59 16.57
N ARG A 476 24.35 13.93 16.12
CA ARG A 476 24.61 14.83 14.99
C ARG A 476 23.75 14.53 13.76
N GLU A 477 23.66 13.27 13.34
CA GLU A 477 22.89 12.89 12.14
C GLU A 477 21.38 13.07 12.35
N LYS A 478 20.89 12.76 13.56
CA LYS A 478 19.50 12.97 13.94
C LYS A 478 19.15 14.46 13.98
N LEU A 479 20.04 15.30 14.51
CA LEU A 479 19.92 16.75 14.51
C LEU A 479 19.84 17.32 13.09
N VAL A 480 20.73 16.90 12.19
CA VAL A 480 20.68 17.30 10.78
C VAL A 480 19.33 16.94 10.16
N SER A 481 18.85 15.72 10.43
CA SER A 481 17.56 15.23 9.92
C SER A 481 16.39 16.10 10.39
N VAL A 482 16.32 16.39 11.69
CA VAL A 482 15.25 17.24 12.25
C VAL A 482 15.33 18.66 11.73
N LEU A 483 16.50 19.29 11.74
CA LEU A 483 16.69 20.66 11.24
C LEU A 483 16.30 20.79 9.76
N ARG A 484 16.68 19.82 8.92
CA ARG A 484 16.29 19.78 7.50
C ARG A 484 14.78 19.67 7.29
N SER A 485 14.06 19.08 8.25
CA SER A 485 12.60 18.91 8.16
C SER A 485 11.79 20.13 8.62
N LEU A 486 12.43 21.16 9.17
CA LEU A 486 11.77 22.39 9.61
C LEU A 486 11.40 23.27 8.41
N LYS A 487 10.10 23.54 8.21
CA LYS A 487 9.59 24.34 7.08
C LYS A 487 9.30 25.78 7.52
N ALA A 488 9.80 26.80 6.82
CA ALA A 488 9.54 28.21 7.15
C ALA A 488 8.03 28.56 7.16
N PRO A 489 7.55 29.50 7.99
CA PRO A 489 8.30 30.30 8.97
C PRO A 489 8.63 29.53 10.27
N GLN A 490 9.82 29.78 10.84
CA GLN A 490 10.33 29.05 12.02
C GLN A 490 10.81 30.04 13.10
N PRO A 491 10.57 29.77 14.40
CA PRO A 491 11.14 30.56 15.48
C PRO A 491 12.67 30.41 15.54
N PRO A 492 13.36 31.26 16.31
CA PRO A 492 14.73 30.97 16.67
C PRO A 492 14.84 29.57 17.29
N THR A 493 15.85 28.81 16.87
CA THR A 493 16.09 27.44 17.37
C THR A 493 17.39 27.40 18.16
N ALA A 494 17.33 27.15 19.46
CA ALA A 494 18.51 26.92 20.30
C ALA A 494 18.78 25.42 20.42
N VAL A 495 20.02 25.00 20.23
CA VAL A 495 20.46 23.61 20.33
C VAL A 495 21.54 23.53 21.40
N PHE A 496 21.23 22.87 22.51
CA PHE A 496 22.13 22.63 23.63
C PHE A 496 22.76 21.25 23.49
N ILE A 497 24.09 21.24 23.34
CA ILE A 497 24.88 20.01 23.22
C ILE A 497 25.48 19.65 24.58
N GLN A 498 25.40 18.36 24.94
CA GLN A 498 26.07 17.83 26.12
C GLN A 498 27.52 17.47 25.79
N GLY A 499 28.50 18.17 26.37
CA GLY A 499 29.94 17.95 26.14
C GLY A 499 30.80 19.20 26.37
N ALA A 500 32.08 19.17 25.96
CA ALA A 500 33.01 20.29 26.10
C ALA A 500 32.88 21.34 24.96
N ASP A 501 33.01 22.62 25.30
CA ASP A 501 32.79 23.78 24.40
C ASP A 501 33.63 23.77 23.11
N VAL A 502 34.80 23.13 23.15
CA VAL A 502 35.78 23.08 22.05
C VAL A 502 35.23 22.37 20.80
N LEU A 503 34.13 21.61 20.92
CA LEU A 503 33.55 20.84 19.80
C LEU A 503 32.37 21.54 19.09
N LEU A 504 31.91 22.69 19.59
CA LEU A 504 30.74 23.39 19.02
C LEU A 504 31.01 23.96 17.63
N GLU A 505 32.20 24.52 17.38
CA GLU A 505 32.56 25.10 16.08
C GLU A 505 32.58 24.06 14.95
N GLY A 506 33.04 22.84 15.24
CA GLY A 506 33.01 21.73 14.29
C GLY A 506 31.58 21.28 13.93
N LEU A 507 30.65 21.36 14.89
CA LEU A 507 29.24 21.06 14.66
C LEU A 507 28.54 22.14 13.84
N VAL A 508 28.87 23.44 14.00
CA VAL A 508 28.31 24.53 13.18
C VAL A 508 28.44 24.23 11.69
N THR A 509 29.65 23.85 11.26
CA THR A 509 29.95 23.61 9.84
C THR A 509 29.16 22.42 9.31
N SER A 510 29.14 21.32 10.07
CA SER A 510 28.43 20.08 9.69
C SER A 510 26.91 20.27 9.67
N LEU A 511 26.34 20.94 10.67
CA LEU A 511 24.90 21.19 10.76
C LEU A 511 24.43 22.19 9.69
N SER A 512 25.19 23.25 9.43
CA SER A 512 24.85 24.23 8.37
C SER A 512 24.80 23.55 7.01
N ALA A 513 25.85 22.80 6.65
CA ALA A 513 25.92 22.10 5.37
C ALA A 513 24.85 20.99 5.25
N GLY A 514 24.62 20.24 6.33
CA GLY A 514 23.68 19.12 6.33
C GLY A 514 22.21 19.54 6.35
N SER A 515 21.85 20.61 7.04
CA SER A 515 20.46 21.06 7.21
C SER A 515 20.03 22.10 6.18
N GLY A 516 20.96 22.85 5.61
CA GLY A 516 20.66 24.02 4.78
C GLY A 516 20.21 25.24 5.60
N MET A 517 20.29 25.19 6.94
CA MET A 517 19.95 26.30 7.83
C MET A 517 21.20 27.12 8.20
N SER A 518 20.98 28.38 8.59
CA SER A 518 22.04 29.23 9.16
C SER A 518 22.27 28.83 10.62
N VAL A 519 23.42 28.22 10.91
CA VAL A 519 23.82 27.78 12.26
C VAL A 519 24.99 28.63 12.76
N SER A 520 24.99 29.04 14.03
CA SER A 520 26.13 29.72 14.68
C SER A 520 26.24 29.33 16.15
N VAL A 521 27.41 29.54 16.75
CA VAL A 521 27.56 29.44 18.21
C VAL A 521 26.86 30.63 18.86
N MET A 522 26.08 30.38 19.90
CA MET A 522 25.34 31.39 20.66
C MET A 522 26.28 32.29 21.45
N LYS A 523 26.12 33.61 21.34
CA LYS A 523 26.86 34.59 22.14
C LYS A 523 26.00 35.12 23.28
N ALA A 524 26.63 35.42 24.42
CA ALA A 524 25.93 35.99 25.57
C ALA A 524 25.25 37.33 25.19
N GLY A 525 23.97 37.47 25.54
CA GLY A 525 23.17 38.67 25.23
C GLY A 525 22.78 38.86 23.76
N GLU A 526 23.03 37.88 22.88
CA GLU A 526 22.66 37.97 21.46
C GLU A 526 21.14 37.87 21.26
N VAL A 527 20.59 38.77 20.44
CA VAL A 527 19.18 38.73 20.04
C VAL A 527 18.96 37.65 18.99
N LEU A 528 18.24 36.58 19.36
CA LEU A 528 18.00 35.44 18.47
C LEU A 528 16.97 35.75 17.38
N GLN A 529 17.29 35.40 16.14
CA GLN A 529 16.46 35.70 14.96
C GLN A 529 15.65 34.48 14.50
N PRO A 530 14.40 34.67 14.03
CA PRO A 530 13.61 33.62 13.39
C PRO A 530 14.36 32.95 12.22
N GLY A 531 14.16 31.64 12.07
CA GLY A 531 14.77 30.84 10.99
C GLY A 531 16.27 30.56 11.16
N ARG A 532 16.89 30.96 12.27
CA ARG A 532 18.29 30.67 12.59
C ARG A 532 18.42 29.65 13.72
N VAL A 533 19.55 28.93 13.71
CA VAL A 533 19.91 27.91 14.69
C VAL A 533 21.13 28.38 15.49
N TYR A 534 21.05 28.28 16.81
CA TYR A 534 22.09 28.73 17.73
C TYR A 534 22.56 27.56 18.60
N LEU A 535 23.84 27.24 18.55
CA LEU A 535 24.45 26.16 19.34
C LEU A 535 24.98 26.70 20.66
N GLY A 536 24.68 26.02 21.77
CA GLY A 536 25.21 26.32 23.09
C GLY A 536 25.54 25.05 23.87
N ASN A 537 26.23 25.22 24.99
CA ASN A 537 26.47 24.13 25.94
C ASN A 537 25.32 24.04 26.96
N CYS A 538 24.95 22.82 27.36
CA CYS A 538 23.98 22.59 28.43
C CYS A 538 24.30 23.34 29.73
N SER A 539 25.56 23.67 30.01
CA SER A 539 25.96 24.49 31.16
C SER A 539 25.35 25.91 31.14
N GLY A 540 25.20 26.51 29.95
CA GLY A 540 24.61 27.85 29.76
C GLY A 540 23.09 27.87 29.63
N TYR A 541 22.42 26.73 29.78
CA TYR A 541 20.97 26.63 29.58
C TYR A 541 20.14 27.41 30.61
N GLU A 542 20.58 27.52 31.86
CA GLU A 542 19.81 28.23 32.89
C GLU A 542 19.71 29.73 32.61
N GLU A 543 20.83 30.38 32.30
CA GLU A 543 20.86 31.78 31.88
C GLU A 543 20.00 32.02 30.63
N PHE A 544 20.06 31.09 29.66
CA PHE A 544 19.21 31.14 28.48
C PHE A 544 17.72 31.04 28.80
N LYS A 545 17.35 30.14 29.72
CA LYS A 545 15.97 29.94 30.16
C LYS A 545 15.45 31.22 30.83
N GLU A 546 16.22 31.82 31.72
CA GLU A 546 15.85 33.10 32.38
C GLU A 546 15.65 34.25 31.39
N ALA A 547 16.42 34.30 30.31
CA ALA A 547 16.26 35.33 29.29
C ALA A 547 15.02 35.13 28.37
N HIS A 548 14.44 33.92 28.34
CA HIS A 548 13.45 33.55 27.34
C HIS A 548 12.20 32.84 27.87
N PHE A 549 12.06 32.65 29.20
CA PHE A 549 11.00 31.82 29.79
C PHE A 549 9.57 32.28 29.44
N GLU A 550 9.38 33.55 29.10
CA GLU A 550 8.09 34.12 28.70
C GLU A 550 7.63 33.66 27.31
N LYS A 551 8.54 33.23 26.44
CA LYS A 551 8.22 32.76 25.09
C LYS A 551 7.50 31.42 25.14
N ARG A 552 6.58 31.21 24.20
CA ARG A 552 5.99 29.88 23.97
C ARG A 552 7.05 28.97 23.35
N THR A 553 7.36 27.89 24.05
CA THR A 553 8.54 27.06 23.74
C THR A 553 8.16 25.62 23.46
N SER A 554 8.75 25.04 22.40
CA SER A 554 8.79 23.60 22.19
C SER A 554 10.21 23.10 22.49
N ILE A 555 10.34 22.13 23.39
CA ILE A 555 11.61 21.53 23.76
C ILE A 555 11.68 20.12 23.19
N LEU A 556 12.73 19.82 22.43
CA LEU A 556 13.03 18.51 21.87
C LEU A 556 14.19 17.90 22.65
N VAL A 557 14.05 16.69 23.18
CA VAL A 557 15.11 16.04 23.96
C VAL A 557 15.51 14.74 23.26
N PHE A 558 16.70 14.74 22.64
CA PHE A 558 17.32 13.57 21.99
C PHE A 558 18.16 12.80 22.99
N GLY A 559 18.19 11.48 22.83
CA GLY A 559 19.14 10.62 23.52
C GLY A 559 19.06 10.68 25.04
N ASP A 560 20.03 10.05 25.71
CA ASP A 560 20.15 10.08 27.16
C ASP A 560 20.88 11.36 27.61
N VAL A 561 20.09 12.41 27.87
CA VAL A 561 20.61 13.67 28.40
C VAL A 561 20.89 13.52 29.90
N SER A 562 21.98 14.14 30.38
CA SER A 562 22.39 14.10 31.79
C SER A 562 21.22 14.36 32.75
N GLY A 563 21.14 13.54 33.80
CA GLY A 563 20.17 13.70 34.88
C GLY A 563 20.20 15.05 35.60
N GLU A 564 21.31 15.80 35.50
CA GLU A 564 21.40 17.16 36.06
C GLU A 564 20.64 18.21 35.22
N VAL A 565 20.39 17.93 33.93
CA VAL A 565 19.75 18.86 32.99
C VAL A 565 18.24 18.61 32.91
N ILE A 566 17.80 17.37 33.13
CA ILE A 566 16.37 16.98 33.05
C ILE A 566 15.47 17.82 33.98
N PRO A 567 15.78 18.03 35.28
CA PRO A 567 14.97 18.88 36.15
C PRO A 567 14.87 20.32 35.64
N LYS A 568 15.96 20.82 35.05
CA LYS A 568 16.04 22.17 34.48
C LYS A 568 15.14 22.30 33.24
N ILE A 569 15.11 21.28 32.38
CA ILE A 569 14.19 21.21 31.23
C ILE A 569 12.74 21.26 31.70
N LEU A 570 12.39 20.42 32.67
CA LEU A 570 11.01 20.28 33.17
C LEU A 570 10.54 21.50 33.99
N SER A 571 11.46 22.33 34.48
CA SER A 571 11.13 23.55 35.24
C SER A 571 10.59 24.72 34.39
N TRP A 572 10.62 24.62 33.06
CA TRP A 572 10.16 25.70 32.18
C TRP A 572 8.60 25.72 32.12
N PRO A 573 7.92 26.73 32.71
CA PRO A 573 6.48 26.65 33.00
C PRO A 573 5.55 26.57 31.77
N LYS A 574 6.00 27.05 30.60
CA LYS A 574 5.23 27.10 29.34
C LYS A 574 5.87 26.29 28.21
N ALA A 575 6.80 25.38 28.54
CA ALA A 575 7.44 24.53 27.56
C ALA A 575 6.60 23.29 27.25
N TYR A 576 6.46 22.98 25.97
CA TYR A 576 5.95 21.71 25.50
C TYR A 576 7.14 20.78 25.19
N VAL A 577 7.40 19.85 26.09
CA VAL A 577 8.53 18.92 26.05
C VAL A 577 8.16 17.67 25.24
N ILE A 578 9.00 17.36 24.26
CA ILE A 578 8.92 16.20 23.38
C ILE A 578 10.22 15.41 23.57
N ALA A 579 10.12 14.21 24.14
CA ALA A 579 11.26 13.35 24.41
C ALA A 579 11.37 12.23 23.37
N GLU A 580 12.61 11.83 23.06
CA GLU A 580 12.90 10.72 22.14
C GLU A 580 12.51 9.39 22.78
N ASP A 581 11.74 8.57 22.04
CA ASP A 581 11.51 7.18 22.43
C ASP A 581 12.72 6.31 22.05
N LEU A 582 13.55 5.95 23.03
CA LEU A 582 14.81 5.26 22.80
C LEU A 582 14.71 3.72 22.84
N ASN A 583 13.57 3.13 23.20
CA ASN A 583 13.37 1.67 23.27
C ASN A 583 14.51 0.88 23.98
N LEU A 584 15.13 1.47 25.01
CA LEU A 584 16.29 0.93 25.73
C LEU A 584 16.04 0.84 27.25
N VAL A 585 16.95 0.19 27.98
CA VAL A 585 16.98 0.23 29.46
C VAL A 585 17.48 1.60 29.90
N LEU A 586 16.57 2.45 30.38
CA LEU A 586 16.84 3.85 30.69
C LEU A 586 17.21 4.08 32.16
N SER A 587 18.05 5.08 32.40
CA SER A 587 18.35 5.61 33.74
C SER A 587 17.07 6.10 34.44
N GLU A 588 17.06 6.10 35.77
CA GLU A 588 15.90 6.54 36.56
C GLU A 588 15.47 7.98 36.22
N GLN A 589 16.44 8.87 36.03
CA GLN A 589 16.22 10.26 35.67
C GLN A 589 15.61 10.41 34.26
N HIS A 590 16.01 9.56 33.32
CA HIS A 590 15.42 9.53 31.99
C HIS A 590 13.96 9.03 32.02
N ARG A 591 13.62 8.10 32.91
CA ARG A 591 12.22 7.68 33.11
C ARG A 591 11.35 8.83 33.64
N VAL A 592 11.91 9.69 34.50
CA VAL A 592 11.23 10.92 34.96
C VAL A 592 10.94 11.87 33.79
N LEU A 593 11.90 12.04 32.87
CA LEU A 593 11.68 12.81 31.64
C LEU A 593 10.53 12.22 30.81
N LEU A 594 10.54 10.92 30.52
CA LEU A 594 9.51 10.29 29.68
C LEU A 594 8.12 10.36 30.30
N THR A 595 8.01 10.24 31.63
CA THR A 595 6.72 10.34 32.33
C THR A 595 6.20 11.77 32.45
N SER A 596 7.09 12.76 32.42
CA SER A 596 6.75 14.19 32.55
C SER A 596 6.63 14.93 31.22
N ALA A 597 7.19 14.38 30.15
CA ALA A 597 7.10 14.95 28.81
C ALA A 597 5.66 14.92 28.29
N GLN A 598 5.22 16.01 27.64
CA GLN A 598 3.90 16.05 27.02
C GLN A 598 3.79 15.09 25.84
N LYS A 599 4.93 14.65 25.27
CA LYS A 599 4.97 13.67 24.20
C LYS A 599 6.26 12.86 24.20
N VAL A 600 6.14 11.56 24.01
CA VAL A 600 7.26 10.63 23.80
C VAL A 600 7.10 10.02 22.41
N VAL A 601 8.04 10.29 21.51
CA VAL A 601 7.98 9.93 20.09
C VAL A 601 9.39 9.73 19.53
N PRO A 602 9.57 8.96 18.45
CA PRO A 602 10.88 8.90 17.78
C PRO A 602 11.29 10.27 17.22
N TYR A 603 12.60 10.52 17.19
CA TYR A 603 13.17 11.82 16.78
C TYR A 603 12.71 12.29 15.38
N THR A 604 12.40 11.35 14.49
CA THR A 604 11.89 11.61 13.13
C THR A 604 10.52 12.29 13.12
N SER A 605 9.81 12.33 14.25
CA SER A 605 8.51 13.01 14.41
C SER A 605 8.61 14.34 15.16
N PHE A 606 9.82 14.75 15.58
CA PHE A 606 10.02 15.95 16.41
C PHE A 606 9.58 17.23 15.70
N ALA A 607 9.94 17.41 14.44
CA ALA A 607 9.56 18.61 13.68
C ALA A 607 8.04 18.76 13.59
N TYR A 608 7.32 17.68 13.27
CA TYR A 608 5.87 17.69 13.18
C TYR A 608 5.21 18.11 14.50
N HIS A 609 5.58 17.50 15.63
CA HIS A 609 4.96 17.80 16.92
C HIS A 609 5.41 19.14 17.50
N SER A 610 6.63 19.57 17.17
CA SER A 610 7.11 20.90 17.51
C SER A 610 6.32 21.96 16.75
N ASP A 611 6.17 21.82 15.43
CA ASP A 611 5.38 22.73 14.60
C ASP A 611 3.90 22.73 15.02
N GLU A 612 3.34 21.57 15.37
CA GLU A 612 1.99 21.44 15.92
C GLU A 612 1.80 22.32 17.16
N CYS A 613 2.68 22.17 18.17
CA CYS A 613 2.64 22.96 19.39
C CYS A 613 2.81 24.47 19.12
N LEU A 614 3.75 24.82 18.25
CA LEU A 614 4.12 26.20 17.94
C LEU A 614 3.12 26.88 17.00
N SER A 615 2.24 26.13 16.33
CA SER A 615 1.21 26.70 15.44
C SER A 615 -0.06 27.19 16.13
N VAL A 616 -0.28 26.82 17.40
CA VAL A 616 -1.48 27.21 18.14
C VAL A 616 -1.40 28.70 18.53
N GLU A 617 -2.44 29.46 18.19
CA GLU A 617 -2.58 30.87 18.61
C GLU A 617 -2.88 30.97 20.11
N GLU A 618 -2.26 31.95 20.78
CA GLU A 618 -2.69 32.33 22.12
C GLU A 618 -4.08 32.97 21.99
N ARG A 619 -5.11 32.33 22.56
CA ARG A 619 -6.36 33.05 22.84
C ARG A 619 -5.96 34.20 23.75
N ARG A 620 -6.16 35.45 23.30
CA ARG A 620 -6.17 36.60 24.20
C ARG A 620 -7.18 36.29 25.29
N THR A 621 -6.68 36.05 26.49
CA THR A 621 -7.46 36.17 27.71
C THR A 621 -7.41 37.65 28.01
N ASP A 622 -8.33 38.39 27.39
CA ASP A 622 -8.77 39.69 27.90
C ASP A 622 -9.88 39.42 28.93
#